data_AF-A0A2N5HVS0-F1
#
_entry.id   AF-A0A2N5HVS0-F1
#
_cell.length_a   1.000
_cell.length_b   1.000
_cell.length_c   1.000
_cell.angle_alpha   90.00
_cell.angle_beta   90.00
_cell.angle_gamma   90.00
#
_symmetry.space_group_name_H-M   'P 1'
#
loop_
_entity.id
_entity.type
_entity.pdbx_description
1 polymer ?
#
loop_
_entity_poly.entity_id
_entity_poly.type
_entity_poly.pdbx_seq_one_letter_code
_entity_poly.pdbx_strand_id
1 'polypeptide(L)'
;MIGLTVAIVIFNFIALKIRKRLSLSQMAHIWAFTIAFQTVFDVYVDFKLHGYWYFSKGVDWNSFFALIFLVPPVNVIFLNYFPYNQELWKKILYIIGWEMGLLLYEAITLFPEPWGYFHYGWWTLWHSLFVNPILLMILVGYFKWICKLDKRSTVKTEMKY
;
A
#
# COMPACT_ATOMS: atom_id res chain seq x y z
N MET A 1 -16.12 5.38 9.78
CA MET A 1 -16.34 5.34 8.30
C MET A 1 -15.95 6.61 7.56
N ILE A 2 -16.14 7.80 8.16
CA ILE A 2 -15.81 9.08 7.50
C ILE A 2 -14.31 9.18 7.22
N GLY A 3 -13.46 8.79 8.19
CA GLY A 3 -12.00 8.79 8.02
C GLY A 3 -11.53 7.96 6.83
N LEU A 4 -11.98 6.70 6.73
CA LEU A 4 -11.65 5.83 5.59
C LEU A 4 -12.10 6.42 4.25
N THR A 5 -13.33 6.93 4.18
CA THR A 5 -13.88 7.49 2.93
C THR A 5 -13.07 8.71 2.47
N VAL A 6 -12.74 9.61 3.40
CA VAL A 6 -11.90 10.79 3.12
C VAL A 6 -10.51 10.36 2.65
N ALA A 7 -9.90 9.38 3.31
CA ALA A 7 -8.59 8.86 2.92
C ALA A 7 -8.62 8.25 1.50
N ILE A 8 -9.61 7.41 1.19
CA ILE A 8 -9.81 6.83 -0.13
C ILE A 8 -9.90 7.93 -1.20
N VAL A 9 -10.75 8.95 -0.98
CA VAL A 9 -10.92 10.04 -1.95
C VAL A 9 -9.61 10.79 -2.16
N ILE A 10 -8.90 11.16 -1.09
CA ILE A 10 -7.65 11.92 -1.16
C ILE A 10 -6.58 11.13 -1.90
N PHE A 11 -6.30 9.88 -1.49
CA PHE A 11 -5.21 9.11 -2.08
C PHE A 11 -5.50 8.69 -3.52
N ASN A 12 -6.74 8.36 -3.88
CA ASN A 12 -7.08 8.09 -5.28
C ASN A 12 -6.94 9.35 -6.13
N PHE A 13 -7.42 10.50 -5.65
CA PHE A 13 -7.30 11.76 -6.38
C PHE A 13 -5.83 12.13 -6.62
N ILE A 14 -4.98 11.98 -5.60
CA ILE A 14 -3.55 12.18 -5.73
C ILE A 14 -2.97 11.18 -6.75
N ALA A 15 -3.24 9.88 -6.59
CA ALA A 15 -2.75 8.83 -7.50
C ALA A 15 -3.11 9.08 -8.97
N LEU A 16 -4.30 9.64 -9.24
CA LEU A 16 -4.74 9.98 -10.59
C LEU A 16 -4.07 11.24 -11.16
N LYS A 17 -3.73 12.22 -10.31
CA LYS A 17 -3.14 13.51 -10.73
C LYS A 17 -1.62 13.51 -10.85
N ILE A 18 -0.92 12.57 -10.22
CA ILE A 18 0.54 12.56 -10.30
C ILE A 18 1.01 12.33 -11.75
N ARG A 19 2.10 13.01 -12.15
CA ARG A 19 2.80 12.73 -13.42
C ARG A 19 3.22 11.26 -13.44
N LYS A 20 2.56 10.48 -14.30
CA LYS A 20 2.67 9.02 -14.33
C LYS A 20 4.05 8.60 -14.82
N ARG A 21 4.92 8.20 -13.89
CA ARG A 21 6.15 7.45 -14.17
C ARG A 21 5.82 5.98 -14.45
N LEU A 22 4.76 5.47 -13.81
CA LEU A 22 4.25 4.12 -14.01
C LEU A 22 3.29 4.08 -15.19
N SER A 23 3.42 3.07 -16.05
CA SER A 23 2.42 2.79 -17.09
C SER A 23 1.11 2.27 -16.48
N LEU A 24 0.00 2.30 -17.23
CA LEU A 24 -1.28 1.74 -16.75
C LEU A 24 -1.16 0.24 -16.44
N SER A 25 -0.40 -0.51 -17.24
CA SER A 25 -0.12 -1.94 -16.99
C SER A 25 0.63 -2.13 -15.66
N GLN A 26 1.68 -1.33 -15.43
CA GLN A 26 2.43 -1.38 -14.18
C GLN A 26 1.56 -1.02 -12.98
N MET A 27 0.71 0.00 -13.09
CA MET A 27 -0.25 0.34 -12.03
C MET A 27 -1.18 -0.83 -11.72
N ALA A 28 -1.73 -1.50 -12.75
CA ALA A 28 -2.60 -2.66 -12.56
C ALA A 28 -1.86 -3.81 -11.85
N HIS A 29 -0.61 -4.09 -12.22
CA HIS A 29 0.21 -5.08 -11.54
C HIS A 29 0.49 -4.72 -10.07
N ILE A 30 0.81 -3.46 -9.77
CA ILE A 30 1.00 -3.00 -8.39
C ILE A 30 -0.30 -3.13 -7.59
N TRP A 31 -1.44 -2.84 -8.22
CA TRP A 31 -2.76 -2.99 -7.60
C TRP A 31 -3.05 -4.44 -7.22
N ALA A 32 -2.91 -5.35 -8.18
CA ALA A 32 -3.14 -6.78 -7.98
C ALA A 32 -2.16 -7.37 -6.95
N PHE A 33 -0.88 -7.02 -7.06
CA PHE A 33 0.14 -7.46 -6.11
C PHE A 33 -0.15 -7.00 -4.69
N THR A 34 -0.49 -5.72 -4.51
CA THR A 34 -0.81 -5.15 -3.21
C THR A 34 -1.97 -5.89 -2.57
N ILE A 35 -3.06 -6.09 -3.32
CA ILE A 35 -4.24 -6.81 -2.81
C ILE A 35 -3.88 -8.24 -2.43
N ALA A 36 -3.20 -8.98 -3.32
CA ALA A 36 -2.85 -10.38 -3.07
C ALA A 36 -1.91 -10.52 -1.86
N PHE A 37 -0.86 -9.71 -1.79
CA PHE A 37 0.12 -9.75 -0.72
C PHE A 37 -0.50 -9.38 0.63
N GLN A 38 -1.27 -8.28 0.68
CA GLN A 38 -1.96 -7.85 1.89
C GLN A 38 -3.00 -8.87 2.35
N THR A 39 -3.76 -9.47 1.43
CA THR A 39 -4.71 -10.54 1.77
C THR A 39 -4.01 -11.73 2.43
N VAL A 40 -2.87 -12.17 1.87
CA VAL A 40 -2.09 -13.27 2.47
C VAL A 40 -1.62 -12.89 3.86
N PHE A 41 -1.13 -11.65 4.04
CA PHE A 41 -0.70 -11.16 5.34
C PHE A 41 -1.85 -11.13 6.37
N ASP A 42 -3.00 -10.55 5.99
CA ASP A 42 -4.17 -10.40 6.86
C ASP A 42 -4.82 -11.75 7.23
N VAL A 43 -4.77 -12.76 6.35
CA VAL A 43 -5.20 -14.13 6.69
C VAL A 43 -4.51 -14.65 7.96
N TYR A 44 -3.22 -14.37 8.11
CA TYR A 44 -2.47 -14.82 9.27
C TYR A 44 -2.50 -13.81 10.41
N VAL A 45 -2.19 -12.55 10.14
CA VAL A 45 -1.96 -11.56 11.20
C VAL A 45 -3.28 -11.00 11.74
N ASP A 46 -4.22 -10.62 10.87
CA ASP A 46 -5.53 -10.10 11.28
C ASP A 46 -6.45 -11.26 11.72
N PHE A 47 -6.78 -12.17 10.80
CA PHE A 47 -7.83 -13.15 11.05
C PHE A 47 -7.39 -14.34 11.92
N LYS A 48 -6.20 -14.90 11.71
CA LYS A 48 -5.77 -16.10 12.46
C LYS A 48 -5.18 -15.78 13.82
N LEU A 49 -4.33 -14.75 13.88
CA LEU A 49 -3.58 -14.39 15.08
C LEU A 49 -4.19 -13.21 15.84
N HIS A 50 -5.14 -12.47 15.26
CA HIS A 50 -5.76 -11.30 15.88
C HIS A 50 -4.73 -10.27 16.39
N GLY A 51 -3.69 -10.04 15.58
CA GLY A 51 -2.68 -9.02 15.85
C GLY A 51 -3.31 -7.63 15.85
N TYR A 52 -4.04 -7.30 14.80
CA TYR A 52 -4.90 -6.13 14.70
C TYR A 52 -6.19 -6.54 14.00
N TRP A 53 -7.17 -5.66 14.00
CA TRP A 53 -8.31 -5.74 13.08
C TRP A 53 -8.73 -4.33 12.69
N TYR A 54 -9.40 -4.22 11.54
CA TYR A 54 -10.01 -2.97 11.13
C TYR A 54 -11.35 -2.77 11.85
N PHE A 55 -12.47 -3.04 11.20
CA PHE A 55 -13.80 -2.76 11.75
C PHE A 55 -14.28 -3.83 12.73
N SER A 56 -14.02 -5.10 12.39
CA SER A 56 -14.38 -6.23 13.21
C SER A 56 -13.29 -7.28 13.11
N LYS A 57 -13.24 -8.22 14.06
CA LYS A 57 -12.29 -9.35 14.04
C LYS A 57 -12.59 -10.39 12.95
N GLY A 58 -13.70 -10.23 12.23
CA GLY A 58 -14.11 -11.09 11.13
C GLY A 58 -13.97 -10.40 9.78
N VAL A 59 -14.29 -11.13 8.71
CA VAL A 59 -14.29 -10.59 7.35
C VAL A 59 -15.39 -9.53 7.22
N ASP A 60 -14.98 -8.28 7.05
CA ASP A 60 -15.89 -7.15 6.84
C ASP A 60 -15.75 -6.59 5.41
N TRP A 61 -16.89 -6.30 4.79
CA TRP A 61 -17.00 -5.56 3.52
C TRP A 61 -16.31 -4.19 3.59
N ASN A 62 -16.27 -3.55 4.76
CA ASN A 62 -15.59 -2.27 4.94
C ASN A 62 -14.08 -2.40 4.82
N SER A 63 -13.50 -3.48 5.36
CA SER A 63 -12.06 -3.79 5.22
C SER A 63 -11.69 -4.03 3.76
N PHE A 64 -12.60 -4.61 2.97
CA PHE A 64 -12.41 -4.79 1.53
C PHE A 64 -12.24 -3.45 0.78
N PHE A 65 -13.00 -2.41 1.15
CA PHE A 65 -12.82 -1.08 0.55
C PHE A 65 -11.45 -0.48 0.86
N ALA A 66 -10.96 -0.64 2.09
CA ALA A 66 -9.60 -0.22 2.44
C ALA A 66 -8.55 -0.99 1.62
N LEU A 67 -8.70 -2.31 1.51
CA LEU A 67 -7.77 -3.17 0.78
C LEU A 67 -7.68 -2.82 -0.72
N ILE A 68 -8.80 -2.49 -1.37
CA ILE A 68 -8.80 -2.23 -2.82
C ILE A 68 -8.57 -0.76 -3.15
N PHE A 69 -9.14 0.15 -2.37
CA PHE A 69 -9.19 1.57 -2.73
C PHE A 69 -8.34 2.47 -1.84
N LEU A 70 -7.72 1.97 -0.77
CA LEU A 70 -6.81 2.78 0.04
C LEU A 70 -5.35 2.35 -0.13
N VAL A 71 -5.04 1.08 0.12
CA VAL A 71 -3.65 0.58 0.13
C VAL A 71 -2.99 0.68 -1.26
N PRO A 72 -3.63 0.26 -2.36
CA PRO A 72 -2.97 0.29 -3.67
C PRO A 72 -2.67 1.70 -4.21
N PRO A 73 -3.58 2.71 -4.12
CA PRO A 73 -3.24 4.08 -4.52
C PRO A 73 -2.05 4.64 -3.72
N VAL A 74 -1.98 4.38 -2.41
CA VAL A 74 -0.84 4.79 -1.57
C VAL A 74 0.46 4.19 -2.10
N ASN A 75 0.46 2.89 -2.42
CA ASN A 75 1.62 2.21 -3.00
C ASN A 75 2.03 2.78 -4.37
N VAL A 76 1.07 3.14 -5.22
CA VAL A 76 1.34 3.82 -6.50
C VAL A 76 1.97 5.19 -6.27
N ILE A 77 1.47 5.99 -5.34
CA ILE A 77 2.02 7.32 -5.01
C ILE A 77 3.47 7.18 -4.53
N PHE A 78 3.71 6.26 -3.59
CA PHE A 78 5.05 5.95 -3.09
C PHE A 78 6.02 5.57 -4.21
N LEU A 79 5.65 4.61 -5.07
CA LEU A 79 6.51 4.18 -6.17
C LEU A 79 6.76 5.30 -7.17
N ASN A 80 5.76 6.13 -7.46
CA ASN A 80 5.91 7.17 -8.47
C ASN A 80 6.93 8.24 -8.07
N TYR A 81 6.97 8.61 -6.79
CA TYR A 81 7.93 9.58 -6.25
C TYR A 81 9.22 8.95 -5.72
N PHE A 82 9.33 7.61 -5.70
CA PHE A 82 10.51 6.94 -5.18
C PHE A 82 11.78 7.36 -5.97
N PRO A 83 12.87 7.74 -5.29
CA PRO A 83 14.05 8.30 -5.93
C PRO A 83 14.99 7.22 -6.50
N TYR A 84 14.55 6.46 -7.52
CA TYR A 84 15.28 5.29 -8.07
C TYR A 84 16.74 5.56 -8.47
N ASN A 85 17.00 6.70 -9.12
CA ASN A 85 18.32 7.05 -9.68
C ASN A 85 19.17 7.90 -8.72
N GLN A 86 18.76 8.05 -7.47
CA GLN A 86 19.49 8.81 -6.46
C GLN A 86 20.34 7.89 -5.56
N GLU A 87 21.21 8.51 -4.79
CA GLU A 87 22.05 7.88 -3.78
C GLU A 87 21.22 7.14 -2.71
N LEU A 88 21.85 6.16 -2.06
CA LEU A 88 21.20 5.29 -1.08
C LEU A 88 20.59 6.08 0.09
N TRP A 89 21.29 7.10 0.60
CA TRP A 89 20.78 7.89 1.73
C TRP A 89 19.49 8.64 1.41
N LYS A 90 19.31 9.14 0.17
CA LYS A 90 18.05 9.79 -0.25
C LYS A 90 16.90 8.80 -0.30
N LYS A 91 17.17 7.54 -0.69
CA LYS A 91 16.18 6.45 -0.65
C LYS A 91 15.80 6.09 0.79
N ILE A 92 16.79 6.02 1.68
CA ILE A 92 16.57 5.76 3.11
C ILE A 92 15.71 6.87 3.73
N LEU A 93 16.07 8.15 3.53
CA LEU A 93 15.27 9.27 4.03
C LEU A 93 13.86 9.28 3.45
N TYR A 94 13.71 8.91 2.17
CA TYR A 94 12.40 8.79 1.56
C TYR A 94 11.54 7.71 2.25
N ILE A 95 12.11 6.55 2.53
CA ILE A 95 11.42 5.47 3.27
C ILE A 95 11.07 5.93 4.68
N ILE A 96 12.00 6.58 5.41
CA ILE A 96 11.74 7.10 6.76
C ILE A 96 10.61 8.15 6.74
N GLY A 97 10.59 9.04 5.75
CA GLY A 97 9.51 10.02 5.57
C GLY A 97 8.14 9.37 5.37
N TRP A 98 8.09 8.32 4.55
CA TRP A 98 6.88 7.52 4.38
C TRP A 98 6.49 6.75 5.62
N GLU A 99 7.46 6.18 6.32
CA GLU A 99 7.23 5.45 7.56
C GLU A 99 6.55 6.32 8.61
N MET A 100 7.05 7.54 8.81
CA MET A 100 6.42 8.52 9.70
C MET A 100 4.99 8.84 9.27
N GLY A 101 4.73 8.98 7.96
CA GLY A 101 3.40 9.21 7.42
C GLY A 101 2.44 8.03 7.63
N LEU A 102 2.92 6.80 7.44
CA LEU A 102 2.15 5.57 7.65
C LEU A 102 1.79 5.40 9.13
N LEU A 103 2.76 5.57 10.04
CA LEU A 103 2.51 5.47 11.48
C LEU A 103 1.59 6.58 11.98
N LEU A 104 1.71 7.80 11.44
CA LEU A 104 0.78 8.88 11.75
C LEU A 104 -0.64 8.55 11.28
N TYR A 105 -0.78 8.03 10.06
CA TYR A 105 -2.07 7.59 9.55
C TYR A 105 -2.66 6.47 10.42
N GLU A 106 -1.86 5.46 10.75
CA GLU A 106 -2.26 4.37 11.64
C GLU A 106 -2.74 4.90 13.00
N ALA A 107 -1.99 5.82 13.61
CA ALA A 107 -2.36 6.47 14.87
C ALA A 107 -3.69 7.23 14.76
N ILE A 108 -3.95 7.92 13.64
CA ILE A 108 -5.24 8.58 13.38
C ILE A 108 -6.36 7.54 13.27
N THR A 109 -6.09 6.40 12.64
CA THR A 109 -7.09 5.33 12.48
C THR A 109 -7.41 4.59 13.78
N LEU A 110 -6.60 4.73 14.83
CA LEU A 110 -6.88 4.19 16.17
C LEU A 110 -7.86 5.05 16.99
N PHE A 111 -8.18 6.26 16.53
CA PHE A 111 -9.16 7.11 17.22
C PHE A 111 -10.55 6.47 17.25
N PRO A 112 -11.42 6.90 18.19
CA PRO A 112 -12.79 6.42 18.19
C PRO A 112 -13.51 6.77 16.87
N GLU A 113 -14.57 6.02 16.59
CA GLU A 113 -15.49 6.36 15.52
C GLU A 113 -15.98 7.81 15.66
N PRO A 114 -16.20 8.53 14.54
CA PRO A 114 -16.28 8.04 13.16
C PRO A 114 -14.97 8.10 12.36
N TRP A 115 -13.89 8.60 12.98
CA TRP A 115 -12.61 8.90 12.34
C TRP A 115 -11.71 7.68 12.25
N GLY A 116 -11.55 6.96 13.35
CA GLY A 116 -10.82 5.71 13.36
C GLY A 116 -11.70 4.51 13.08
N TYR A 117 -11.01 3.43 12.74
CA TYR A 117 -11.56 2.15 12.33
C TYR A 117 -10.53 1.02 12.51
N PHE A 118 -9.42 1.28 13.21
CA PHE A 118 -8.34 0.33 13.40
C PHE A 118 -8.19 0.04 14.89
N HIS A 119 -7.91 -1.21 15.22
CA HIS A 119 -7.82 -1.68 16.59
C HIS A 119 -6.68 -2.66 16.76
N TYR A 120 -5.97 -2.53 17.88
CA TYR A 120 -4.91 -3.46 18.25
C TYR A 120 -5.44 -4.64 19.07
N GLY A 121 -4.92 -5.82 18.74
CA GLY A 121 -4.85 -6.97 19.64
C GLY A 121 -3.48 -7.01 20.31
N TRP A 122 -2.61 -7.94 19.88
CA TRP A 122 -1.21 -7.99 20.32
C TRP A 122 -0.25 -7.14 19.47
N TRP A 123 -0.71 -6.69 18.30
CA TRP A 123 0.05 -5.77 17.44
C TRP A 123 0.13 -4.39 18.10
N THR A 124 1.19 -3.65 17.78
CA THR A 124 1.43 -2.31 18.29
C THR A 124 2.14 -1.49 17.23
N LEU A 125 2.21 -0.17 17.41
CA LEU A 125 2.98 0.72 16.53
C LEU A 125 4.44 0.27 16.35
N TRP A 126 5.03 -0.41 17.33
CA TRP A 126 6.39 -0.95 17.20
C TRP A 126 6.49 -2.04 16.13
N HIS A 127 5.49 -2.90 16.03
CA HIS A 127 5.46 -3.92 14.99
C HIS A 127 5.36 -3.23 13.61
N SER A 128 4.46 -2.26 13.46
CA SER A 128 4.32 -1.47 12.24
C SER A 128 5.62 -0.75 11.85
N LEU A 129 6.30 -0.12 12.81
CA LEU A 129 7.56 0.61 12.61
C LEU A 129 8.64 -0.24 11.92
N PHE A 130 8.71 -1.54 12.23
CA PHE A 130 9.69 -2.45 11.64
C PHE A 130 9.16 -3.17 10.40
N VAL A 131 7.86 -3.45 10.33
CA VAL A 131 7.26 -4.21 9.22
C VAL A 131 7.04 -3.32 8.00
N ASN A 132 6.53 -2.10 8.18
CA ASN A 132 6.23 -1.17 7.08
C ASN A 132 7.46 -0.87 6.20
N PRO A 133 8.68 -0.60 6.71
CA PRO A 133 9.85 -0.40 5.85
C PRO A 133 10.19 -1.64 5.03
N ILE A 134 10.00 -2.84 5.59
CA ILE A 134 10.20 -4.12 4.88
C ILE A 134 9.18 -4.24 3.75
N LEU A 135 7.90 -3.93 4.01
CA LEU A 135 6.83 -3.92 3.01
C LEU A 135 7.13 -2.95 1.86
N LEU A 136 7.58 -1.73 2.18
CA LEU A 136 7.96 -0.73 1.18
C LEU A 136 9.15 -1.20 0.33
N MET A 137 10.13 -1.87 0.93
CA MET A 137 11.26 -2.45 0.18
C MET A 137 10.83 -3.59 -0.75
N ILE A 138 9.95 -4.48 -0.29
CA ILE A 138 9.37 -5.55 -1.11
C ILE A 138 8.64 -4.94 -2.31
N LEU A 139 7.83 -3.90 -2.08
CA LEU A 139 7.11 -3.18 -3.14
C LEU A 139 8.05 -2.56 -4.19
N VAL A 140 9.15 -1.91 -3.76
CA VAL A 140 10.18 -1.39 -4.68
C VAL A 140 10.82 -2.53 -5.47
N GLY A 141 11.12 -3.65 -4.82
CA GLY A 141 11.71 -4.83 -5.45
C GLY A 141 10.80 -5.42 -6.52
N TYR A 142 9.53 -5.61 -6.20
CA TYR A 142 8.51 -6.10 -7.11
C TYR A 142 8.32 -5.18 -8.32
N PHE A 143 8.24 -3.87 -8.10
CA PHE A 143 8.14 -2.91 -9.19
C PHE A 143 9.34 -2.94 -10.14
N LYS A 144 10.57 -3.02 -9.60
CA LYS A 144 11.79 -3.18 -10.40
C LYS A 144 11.78 -4.46 -11.22
N TRP A 145 11.24 -5.54 -10.65
CA TRP A 145 11.08 -6.81 -11.35
C TRP A 145 10.12 -6.70 -12.53
N ILE A 146 8.95 -6.07 -12.35
CA ILE A 146 8.01 -5.79 -13.46
C ILE A 146 8.68 -4.96 -14.56
N CYS A 147 9.34 -3.86 -14.19
CA CYS A 147 10.06 -3.03 -15.17
C CYS A 147 11.10 -3.82 -15.97
N LYS A 148 11.72 -4.85 -15.37
CA LYS A 148 12.67 -5.73 -16.04
C LYS A 148 11.98 -6.75 -16.95
N LEU A 149 10.80 -7.23 -16.57
CA LEU A 149 9.97 -8.11 -17.41
C LEU A 149 9.45 -7.35 -18.65
N ASP A 150 8.93 -6.14 -18.47
CA ASP A 150 8.44 -5.29 -19.56
C ASP A 150 9.54 -4.99 -20.60
N LYS A 151 10.79 -4.80 -20.15
CA LYS A 151 11.93 -4.60 -21.07
C LYS A 151 12.34 -5.87 -21.81
N ARG A 152 12.03 -7.04 -21.26
CA ARG A 152 12.38 -8.36 -21.82
C ARG A 152 11.27 -8.96 -22.66
N SER A 153 10.03 -8.46 -22.55
CA SER A 153 8.93 -8.91 -23.39
C SER A 153 9.18 -8.50 -24.83
N THR A 154 9.55 -9.47 -25.67
CA THR A 154 9.77 -9.33 -27.12
C THR A 154 8.49 -9.48 -27.95
N VAL A 155 7.33 -9.64 -27.30
CA VAL A 155 6.05 -9.82 -27.99
C VAL A 155 5.62 -8.47 -28.56
N LYS A 156 5.82 -8.28 -29.88
CA LYS A 156 5.14 -7.25 -30.66
C LYS A 156 3.65 -7.37 -30.34
N THR A 157 3.04 -6.29 -29.89
CA THR A 157 1.62 -6.19 -29.59
C THR A 157 0.81 -6.28 -30.89
N GLU A 158 0.73 -7.47 -31.46
CA GLU A 158 -0.23 -7.84 -32.51
C GLU A 158 -1.28 -8.77 -31.89
N MET A 159 -1.95 -8.30 -30.85
CA MET A 159 -3.29 -8.80 -30.55
C MET A 159 -4.24 -7.65 -30.75
N LYS A 160 -4.77 -7.58 -31.97
CA LYS A 160 -6.00 -6.85 -32.29
C LYS A 160 -7.11 -7.50 -31.48
N TYR A 161 -7.57 -6.81 -30.44
CA TYR A 161 -8.89 -7.06 -29.86
C TYR A 161 -9.93 -6.30 -30.67
#